data_AF-A0A7Y9ZKS2-F1
#
_entry.id   AF-A0A7Y9ZKS2-F1
#
_cell.length_a   1.000
_cell.length_b   1.000
_cell.length_c   1.000
_cell.angle_alpha   90.00
_cell.angle_beta   90.00
_cell.angle_gamma   90.00
#
_symmetry.space_group_name_H-M   'P 1'
#
loop_
_entity.id
_entity.type
_entity.pdbx_description
1 polymer ?
#
loop_
_entity_poly.entity_id
_entity_poly.type
_entity_poly.pdbx_seq_one_letter_code
_entity_poly.pdbx_strand_id
1 'polypeptide(L)'
;MLGVQTRKQMLPKYEPMADYGFLGPDSVSWKVWSHPTSYVLGFARAVTIEHFDPNLAAAVVQSGGVKYRPSTRYGRTLRYFAMQLFGGAEQTARAADVLVKVHSKAVGHDPVTGSTYDANSASSQLWIHVTAWHSILKCYEMFGPGRLTPAEEDQFWAECAEIAKLQTIDPAEVPANRAEVHRYFEEWRPRLAASEAAQDMIHFIMPLSVALPPSMPGWQKKALAPAMWLMSKGVISTYPRYMRDMANLRQGRVLDLVARVGNKALHAFFERSMNARLALFDLLAPQAVEIAAPAILGIPPRTPRVWGVREAQEHFGFAIPAEAHHDIREKQRDRVFNQGVKPSDEGLVESEQHIGTMQTA
;
A
#
# COMPACT_ATOMS: atom_id res chain seq x y z
N MET A 1 24.79 -4.92 -17.65
CA MET A 1 25.19 -3.51 -17.80
C MET A 1 23.92 -2.66 -17.88
N LEU A 2 23.55 -1.99 -16.79
CA LEU A 2 22.43 -1.04 -16.80
C LEU A 2 22.92 0.28 -17.41
N GLY A 3 22.87 0.37 -18.74
CA GLY A 3 23.14 1.62 -19.45
C GLY A 3 22.06 2.66 -19.13
N VAL A 4 22.45 3.93 -18.99
CA VAL A 4 21.52 5.06 -18.86
C VAL A 4 20.62 5.08 -20.11
N GLN A 5 19.32 4.85 -19.93
CA GLN A 5 18.35 4.90 -21.02
C GLN A 5 17.74 6.28 -21.11
N THR A 6 17.57 6.77 -22.33
CA THR A 6 16.80 8.00 -22.60
C THR A 6 15.31 7.71 -22.54
N ARG A 7 14.48 8.72 -22.23
CA ARG A 7 13.01 8.58 -22.24
C ARG A 7 12.52 7.97 -23.57
N LYS A 8 13.07 8.43 -24.70
CA LYS A 8 12.75 7.93 -26.05
C LYS A 8 13.04 6.42 -26.23
N GLN A 9 14.04 5.88 -25.56
CA GLN A 9 14.37 4.45 -25.58
C GLN A 9 13.49 3.61 -24.66
N MET A 10 12.83 4.23 -23.67
CA MET A 10 11.94 3.55 -22.73
C MET A 10 10.50 3.47 -23.25
N LEU A 11 10.03 4.49 -23.96
CA LEU A 11 8.64 4.58 -24.46
C LEU A 11 8.15 3.33 -25.19
N PRO A 12 8.91 2.70 -26.12
CA PRO A 12 8.41 1.55 -26.88
C PRO A 12 8.22 0.27 -26.06
N LYS A 13 8.61 0.25 -24.78
CA LYS A 13 8.54 -0.93 -23.91
C LYS A 13 7.21 -1.06 -23.17
N TYR A 14 6.40 -0.01 -23.17
CA TYR A 14 5.21 0.07 -22.34
C TYR A 14 4.01 0.43 -23.20
N GLU A 15 2.97 -0.39 -23.07
CA GLU A 15 1.70 -0.14 -23.75
C GLU A 15 0.94 1.00 -23.06
N PRO A 16 0.27 1.87 -23.82
CA PRO A 16 -0.68 2.84 -23.26
C PRO A 16 -1.80 2.15 -22.49
N MET A 17 -2.18 2.74 -21.35
CA MET A 17 -3.39 2.34 -20.63
C MET A 17 -4.65 2.57 -21.48
N ALA A 18 -5.73 1.84 -21.20
CA ALA A 18 -7.00 2.03 -21.89
C ALA A 18 -7.57 3.44 -21.64
N ASP A 19 -7.52 3.88 -20.39
CA ASP A 19 -7.93 5.20 -19.91
C ASP A 19 -7.05 5.64 -18.72
N TYR A 20 -7.35 6.80 -18.11
CA TYR A 20 -6.64 7.26 -16.92
C TYR A 20 -7.10 6.55 -15.63
N GLY A 21 -8.09 5.67 -15.69
CA GLY A 21 -8.67 5.07 -14.49
C GLY A 21 -9.43 6.07 -13.66
N PHE A 22 -9.13 6.09 -12.36
CA PHE A 22 -9.84 6.89 -11.36
C PHE A 22 -9.14 8.21 -11.03
N LEU A 23 -7.88 8.36 -11.44
CA LEU A 23 -7.07 9.55 -11.17
C LEU A 23 -6.28 9.93 -12.41
N GLY A 24 -6.31 11.21 -12.78
CA GLY A 24 -5.61 11.74 -13.95
C GLY A 24 -4.25 12.35 -13.64
N PRO A 25 -3.50 12.78 -14.68
CA PRO A 25 -2.20 13.45 -14.54
C PRO A 25 -2.24 14.76 -13.75
N ASP A 26 -3.41 15.40 -13.69
CA ASP A 26 -3.65 16.62 -12.91
C ASP A 26 -4.01 16.34 -11.44
N SER A 27 -4.05 15.07 -11.03
CA SER A 27 -4.32 14.69 -9.64
C SER A 27 -3.13 14.97 -8.73
N VAL A 28 -3.44 15.41 -7.50
CA VAL A 28 -2.40 15.57 -6.47
C VAL A 28 -1.89 14.20 -6.04
N SER A 29 -2.73 13.18 -6.10
CA SER A 29 -2.35 11.80 -5.85
C SER A 29 -1.27 11.31 -6.80
N TRP A 30 -1.33 11.62 -8.11
CA TRP A 30 -0.22 11.28 -9.02
C TRP A 30 1.08 11.97 -8.62
N LYS A 31 1.03 13.25 -8.27
CA LYS A 31 2.18 14.02 -7.78
C LYS A 31 2.81 13.38 -6.54
N VAL A 32 1.99 13.05 -5.54
CA VAL A 32 2.44 12.54 -4.24
C VAL A 32 2.87 11.07 -4.35
N TRP A 33 2.02 10.19 -4.85
CA TRP A 33 2.26 8.74 -4.84
C TRP A 33 3.35 8.30 -5.81
N SER A 34 3.57 9.04 -6.91
CA SER A 34 4.66 8.72 -7.82
C SER A 34 6.03 9.16 -7.29
N HIS A 35 6.08 10.04 -6.28
CA HIS A 35 7.34 10.51 -5.71
C HIS A 35 8.13 9.37 -5.02
N PRO A 36 9.47 9.32 -5.14
CA PRO A 36 10.29 8.23 -4.57
C PRO A 36 10.11 7.96 -3.07
N THR A 37 9.72 8.96 -2.29
CA THR A 37 9.45 8.78 -0.85
C THR A 37 8.26 7.87 -0.58
N SER A 38 7.32 7.79 -1.51
CA SER A 38 6.01 7.16 -1.31
C SER A 38 6.11 5.64 -1.32
N TYR A 39 6.62 5.05 -2.40
CA TYR A 39 6.75 3.59 -2.55
C TYR A 39 7.93 2.96 -1.78
N VAL A 40 8.68 3.75 -1.00
CA VAL A 40 9.74 3.27 -0.10
C VAL A 40 9.42 3.62 1.35
N LEU A 41 9.52 4.90 1.74
CA LEU A 41 9.37 5.32 3.12
C LEU A 41 7.90 5.36 3.55
N GLY A 42 7.04 5.93 2.72
CA GLY A 42 5.61 6.07 3.03
C GLY A 42 4.92 4.72 3.12
N PHE A 43 5.23 3.82 2.19
CA PHE A 43 4.70 2.47 2.21
C PHE A 43 5.22 1.66 3.40
N ALA A 44 6.52 1.70 3.68
CA ALA A 44 7.07 1.05 4.88
C ALA A 44 6.44 1.57 6.17
N ARG A 45 6.25 2.90 6.28
CA ARG A 45 5.55 3.54 7.41
C ARG A 45 4.10 3.06 7.53
N ALA A 46 3.36 3.00 6.41
CA ALA A 46 1.96 2.56 6.40
C ALA A 46 1.84 1.15 6.98
N VAL A 47 2.53 0.19 6.36
CA VAL A 47 2.42 -1.21 6.76
C VAL A 47 2.90 -1.45 8.18
N THR A 48 3.91 -0.71 8.67
CA THR A 48 4.38 -0.88 10.04
C THR A 48 3.48 -0.23 11.08
N ILE A 49 2.74 0.84 10.74
CA ILE A 49 1.70 1.41 11.62
C ILE A 49 0.45 0.52 11.63
N GLU A 50 0.09 -0.06 10.48
CA GLU A 50 -1.06 -0.94 10.34
C GLU A 50 -1.05 -2.09 11.35
N HIS A 51 0.12 -2.66 11.64
CA HIS A 51 0.31 -3.78 12.58
C HIS A 51 0.00 -3.44 14.04
N PHE A 52 -0.18 -2.17 14.40
CA PHE A 52 -0.66 -1.83 15.74
C PHE A 52 -2.15 -2.14 15.92
N ASP A 53 -2.92 -2.35 14.84
CA ASP A 53 -4.26 -2.93 14.95
C ASP A 53 -4.14 -4.45 15.22
N PRO A 54 -4.62 -4.95 16.37
CA PRO A 54 -4.41 -6.35 16.75
C PRO A 54 -5.16 -7.32 15.82
N ASN A 55 -6.33 -6.93 15.33
CA ASN A 55 -7.11 -7.71 14.36
C ASN A 55 -6.36 -7.87 13.04
N LEU A 56 -5.77 -6.80 12.52
CA LEU A 56 -4.91 -6.83 11.35
C LEU A 56 -3.67 -7.71 11.59
N ALA A 57 -2.99 -7.54 12.71
CA ALA A 57 -1.82 -8.35 13.05
C ALA A 57 -2.16 -9.84 13.08
N ALA A 58 -3.29 -10.21 13.69
CA ALA A 58 -3.78 -11.58 13.72
C ALA A 58 -4.08 -12.13 12.31
N ALA A 59 -4.78 -11.36 11.48
CA ALA A 59 -5.08 -11.73 10.09
C ALA A 59 -3.81 -11.98 9.27
N VAL A 60 -2.81 -11.10 9.40
CA VAL A 60 -1.54 -11.21 8.71
C VAL A 60 -0.76 -12.44 9.16
N VAL A 61 -0.66 -12.67 10.48
CA VAL A 61 0.03 -13.84 11.05
C VAL A 61 -0.64 -15.13 10.58
N GLN A 62 -1.97 -15.22 10.64
CA GLN A 62 -2.72 -16.40 10.19
C GLN A 62 -2.51 -16.67 8.70
N SER A 63 -2.38 -15.63 7.87
CA SER A 63 -2.12 -15.78 6.43
C SER A 63 -0.71 -16.30 6.13
N GLY A 64 0.27 -16.04 7.01
CA GLY A 64 1.69 -16.41 6.85
C GLY A 64 2.45 -15.72 5.70
N GLY A 65 1.76 -15.02 4.81
CA GLY A 65 2.32 -14.55 3.54
C GLY A 65 3.46 -13.54 3.68
N VAL A 66 3.41 -12.67 4.69
CA VAL A 66 4.42 -11.62 4.89
C VAL A 66 5.80 -12.19 5.23
N LYS A 67 5.87 -13.25 6.05
CA LYS A 67 7.15 -13.88 6.41
C LYS A 67 7.58 -14.97 5.43
N TYR A 68 6.64 -15.72 4.86
CA TYR A 68 6.96 -16.81 3.95
C TYR A 68 7.38 -16.32 2.55
N ARG A 69 6.78 -15.25 2.04
CA ARG A 69 7.06 -14.68 0.70
C ARG A 69 7.04 -13.13 0.73
N PRO A 70 7.95 -12.49 1.48
CA PRO A 70 7.91 -11.04 1.73
C PRO A 70 7.94 -10.20 0.44
N SER A 71 8.88 -10.48 -0.46
CA SER A 71 9.03 -9.72 -1.71
C SER A 71 7.83 -9.85 -2.63
N THR A 72 7.28 -11.07 -2.78
CA THR A 72 6.09 -11.32 -3.59
C THR A 72 4.87 -10.63 -2.98
N ARG A 73 4.68 -10.73 -1.66
CA ARG A 73 3.57 -10.05 -0.97
C ARG A 73 3.68 -8.53 -1.12
N TYR A 74 4.88 -7.97 -0.93
CA TYR A 74 5.16 -6.55 -1.09
C TYR A 74 4.86 -6.05 -2.52
N GLY A 75 5.38 -6.76 -3.53
CA GLY A 75 5.17 -6.43 -4.94
C GLY A 75 3.69 -6.47 -5.34
N ARG A 76 2.92 -7.44 -4.83
CA ARG A 76 1.47 -7.53 -5.08
C ARG A 76 0.70 -6.36 -4.49
N THR A 77 1.01 -5.96 -3.27
CA THR A 77 0.34 -4.82 -2.63
C THR A 77 0.68 -3.52 -3.37
N LEU A 78 1.97 -3.29 -3.71
CA LEU A 78 2.36 -2.12 -4.50
C LEU A 78 1.72 -2.12 -5.90
N ARG A 79 1.59 -3.29 -6.54
CA ARG A 79 0.86 -3.41 -7.81
C ARG A 79 -0.59 -2.98 -7.65
N TYR A 80 -1.28 -3.40 -6.58
CA TYR A 80 -2.66 -2.98 -6.33
C TYR A 80 -2.80 -1.48 -6.10
N PHE A 81 -1.93 -0.86 -5.30
CA PHE A 81 -1.90 0.60 -5.17
C PHE A 81 -1.58 1.30 -6.49
N ALA A 82 -0.63 0.77 -7.28
CA ALA A 82 -0.34 1.31 -8.60
C ALA A 82 -1.57 1.24 -9.52
N MET A 83 -2.40 0.19 -9.47
CA MET A 83 -3.65 0.13 -10.23
C MET A 83 -4.64 1.20 -9.79
N GLN A 84 -4.87 1.35 -8.48
CA GLN A 84 -5.77 2.38 -7.94
C GLN A 84 -5.39 3.79 -8.40
N LEU A 85 -4.10 4.06 -8.54
CA LEU A 85 -3.58 5.39 -8.84
C LEU A 85 -3.38 5.62 -10.33
N PHE A 86 -2.85 4.63 -11.07
CA PHE A 86 -2.32 4.80 -12.43
C PHE A 86 -2.90 3.81 -13.45
N GLY A 87 -3.63 2.78 -12.99
CA GLY A 87 -4.19 1.75 -13.85
C GLY A 87 -5.50 2.16 -14.49
N GLY A 88 -5.87 1.50 -15.59
CA GLY A 88 -7.17 1.73 -16.24
C GLY A 88 -8.36 1.29 -15.38
N ALA A 89 -9.53 1.90 -15.61
CA ALA A 89 -10.70 1.76 -14.74
C ALA A 89 -11.23 0.31 -14.68
N GLU A 90 -11.42 -0.35 -15.83
CA GLU A 90 -11.92 -1.73 -15.87
C GLU A 90 -10.97 -2.70 -15.16
N GLN A 91 -9.68 -2.63 -15.47
CA GLN A 91 -8.67 -3.51 -14.88
C GLN A 91 -8.62 -3.34 -13.36
N THR A 92 -8.69 -2.08 -12.89
CA THR A 92 -8.62 -1.76 -11.47
C THR A 92 -9.89 -2.16 -10.73
N ALA A 93 -11.07 -1.93 -11.31
CA ALA A 93 -12.35 -2.36 -10.75
C ALA A 93 -12.42 -3.91 -10.64
N ARG A 94 -11.93 -4.63 -11.67
CA ARG A 94 -11.80 -6.09 -11.63
C ARG A 94 -10.86 -6.55 -10.52
N ALA A 95 -9.71 -5.89 -10.36
CA ALA A 95 -8.77 -6.23 -9.31
C ALA A 95 -9.35 -5.99 -7.90
N ALA A 96 -10.12 -4.92 -7.72
CA ALA A 96 -10.85 -4.64 -6.49
C ALA A 96 -11.90 -5.72 -6.17
N ASP A 97 -12.70 -6.12 -7.16
CA ASP A 97 -13.69 -7.20 -7.02
C ASP A 97 -13.03 -8.54 -6.60
N VAL A 98 -11.95 -8.92 -7.29
CA VAL A 98 -11.18 -10.12 -6.96
C VAL A 98 -10.56 -10.05 -5.56
N LEU A 99 -10.13 -8.86 -5.13
CA LEU A 99 -9.53 -8.68 -3.82
C LEU A 99 -10.52 -9.00 -2.68
N VAL A 100 -11.81 -8.72 -2.86
CA VAL A 100 -12.85 -9.09 -1.88
C VAL A 100 -12.90 -10.60 -1.67
N LYS A 101 -12.81 -11.40 -2.75
CA LYS A 101 -12.71 -12.87 -2.67
C LYS A 101 -11.45 -13.29 -1.93
N VAL A 102 -10.30 -12.71 -2.27
CA VAL A 102 -9.02 -13.03 -1.62
C VAL A 102 -9.07 -12.73 -0.11
N HIS A 103 -9.65 -11.60 0.28
CA HIS A 103 -9.79 -11.19 1.68
C HIS A 103 -10.79 -12.05 2.47
N SER A 104 -11.74 -12.73 1.81
CA SER A 104 -12.69 -13.63 2.50
C SER A 104 -12.01 -14.75 3.31
N LYS A 105 -10.78 -15.15 2.94
CA LYS A 105 -10.00 -16.14 3.68
C LYS A 105 -9.43 -15.59 4.99
N ALA A 106 -9.26 -14.27 5.10
CA ALA A 106 -8.67 -13.62 6.27
C ALA A 106 -9.76 -13.23 7.27
N VAL A 107 -10.33 -14.25 7.91
CA VAL A 107 -11.36 -14.15 8.94
C VAL A 107 -11.00 -15.08 10.11
N GLY A 108 -11.21 -14.63 11.34
CA GLY A 108 -10.72 -15.35 12.53
C GLY A 108 -10.96 -14.64 13.84
N HIS A 109 -10.33 -15.18 14.89
CA HIS A 109 -10.23 -14.55 16.21
C HIS A 109 -8.82 -14.01 16.42
N ASP A 110 -8.72 -12.80 16.94
CA ASP A 110 -7.46 -12.24 17.41
C ASP A 110 -7.10 -12.87 18.76
N PRO A 111 -5.94 -13.55 18.88
CA PRO A 111 -5.52 -14.18 20.14
C PRO A 111 -5.16 -13.16 21.24
N VAL A 112 -4.96 -11.89 20.91
CA VAL A 112 -4.57 -10.85 21.88
C VAL A 112 -5.79 -10.27 22.59
N THR A 113 -6.81 -9.87 21.83
CA THR A 113 -8.02 -9.21 22.36
C THR A 113 -9.21 -10.16 22.51
N GLY A 114 -9.17 -11.34 21.88
CA GLY A 114 -10.32 -12.24 21.77
C GLY A 114 -11.39 -11.79 20.77
N SER A 115 -11.21 -10.62 20.16
CA SER A 115 -12.14 -10.07 19.16
C SER A 115 -12.16 -10.92 17.90
N THR A 116 -13.24 -10.84 17.14
CA THR A 116 -13.28 -11.38 15.78
C THR A 116 -12.69 -10.37 14.81
N TYR A 117 -11.97 -10.85 13.80
CA TYR A 117 -11.51 -10.04 12.68
C TYR A 117 -12.06 -10.59 11.35
N ASP A 118 -12.28 -9.68 10.41
CA ASP A 118 -12.62 -9.96 9.01
C ASP A 118 -11.92 -8.90 8.15
N ALA A 119 -11.06 -9.34 7.23
CA ALA A 119 -10.34 -8.44 6.34
C ALA A 119 -11.27 -7.66 5.39
N ASN A 120 -12.50 -8.13 5.14
CA ASN A 120 -13.51 -7.40 4.38
C ASN A 120 -14.38 -6.48 5.25
N SER A 121 -14.14 -6.38 6.57
CA SER A 121 -14.86 -5.40 7.39
C SER A 121 -14.51 -3.97 6.98
N ALA A 122 -15.53 -3.11 6.94
CA ALA A 122 -15.39 -1.72 6.51
C ALA A 122 -14.35 -0.96 7.36
N SER A 123 -14.38 -1.15 8.69
CA SER A 123 -13.46 -0.51 9.62
C SER A 123 -12.00 -0.94 9.43
N SER A 124 -11.74 -2.23 9.16
CA SER A 124 -10.38 -2.71 8.92
C SER A 124 -9.83 -2.20 7.58
N GLN A 125 -10.65 -2.17 6.53
CA GLN A 125 -10.24 -1.56 5.26
C GLN A 125 -10.00 -0.05 5.41
N LEU A 126 -10.85 0.66 6.15
CA LEU A 126 -10.70 2.09 6.41
C LEU A 126 -9.40 2.39 7.18
N TRP A 127 -9.05 1.58 8.18
CA TRP A 127 -7.79 1.69 8.89
C TRP A 127 -6.59 1.64 7.93
N ILE A 128 -6.50 0.58 7.11
CA ILE A 128 -5.42 0.40 6.14
C ILE A 128 -5.38 1.55 5.12
N HIS A 129 -6.55 1.97 4.62
CA HIS A 129 -6.65 3.05 3.65
C HIS A 129 -6.13 4.38 4.22
N VAL A 130 -6.64 4.80 5.38
CA VAL A 130 -6.24 6.07 6.00
C VAL A 130 -4.78 6.03 6.46
N THR A 131 -4.28 4.90 6.98
CA THR A 131 -2.85 4.76 7.33
C THR A 131 -1.96 4.84 6.10
N ALA A 132 -2.35 4.23 4.97
CA ALA A 132 -1.61 4.31 3.72
C ALA A 132 -1.54 5.75 3.21
N TRP A 133 -2.68 6.38 2.95
CA TRP A 133 -2.75 7.74 2.42
C TRP A 133 -2.03 8.76 3.31
N HIS A 134 -2.26 8.69 4.62
CA HIS A 134 -1.55 9.55 5.57
C HIS A 134 -0.04 9.30 5.60
N SER A 135 0.42 8.05 5.55
CA SER A 135 1.86 7.74 5.59
C SER A 135 2.59 8.21 4.36
N ILE A 136 1.95 8.08 3.20
CA ILE A 136 2.47 8.51 1.92
C ILE A 136 2.62 10.03 1.90
N LEU A 137 1.57 10.76 2.26
CA LEU A 137 1.63 12.22 2.39
C LEU A 137 2.68 12.64 3.42
N LYS A 138 2.69 12.00 4.60
CA LYS A 138 3.64 12.34 5.68
C LYS A 138 5.09 12.23 5.24
N CYS A 139 5.45 11.16 4.52
CA CYS A 139 6.81 10.96 4.01
C CYS A 139 7.12 11.90 2.83
N TYR A 140 6.14 12.18 1.96
CA TYR A 140 6.27 13.18 0.90
C TYR A 140 6.60 14.56 1.48
N GLU A 141 5.86 15.02 2.49
CA GLU A 141 6.07 16.34 3.09
C GLU A 141 7.39 16.42 3.86
N MET A 142 7.80 15.33 4.52
CA MET A 142 8.99 15.32 5.38
C MET A 142 10.30 15.13 4.61
N PHE A 143 10.31 14.27 3.60
CA PHE A 143 11.52 13.86 2.88
C PHE A 143 11.52 14.26 1.40
N GLY A 144 10.39 14.71 0.86
CA GLY A 144 10.24 15.17 -0.51
C GLY A 144 10.28 16.70 -0.64
N PRO A 145 9.52 17.25 -1.60
CA PRO A 145 9.55 18.68 -1.94
C PRO A 145 9.03 19.60 -0.82
N GLY A 146 8.13 19.11 0.04
CA GLY A 146 7.56 19.87 1.15
C GLY A 146 6.06 19.69 1.27
N ARG A 147 5.43 20.56 2.08
CA ARG A 147 3.98 20.53 2.30
C ARG A 147 3.21 20.89 1.04
N LEU A 148 2.07 20.25 0.86
CA LEU A 148 1.09 20.64 -0.15
C LEU A 148 0.52 22.03 0.17
N THR A 149 0.09 22.74 -0.86
CA THR A 149 -0.78 23.92 -0.64
C THR A 149 -2.12 23.47 -0.05
N PRO A 150 -2.90 24.36 0.60
CA PRO A 150 -4.22 23.99 1.12
C PRO A 150 -5.14 23.38 0.05
N ALA A 151 -5.20 23.98 -1.14
CA ALA A 151 -6.02 23.45 -2.24
C ALA A 151 -5.55 22.08 -2.75
N GLU A 152 -4.24 21.87 -2.83
CA GLU A 152 -3.70 20.55 -3.19
C GLU A 152 -4.01 19.49 -2.12
N GLU A 153 -3.98 19.87 -0.85
CA GLU A 153 -4.31 18.96 0.24
C GLU A 153 -5.80 18.60 0.26
N ASP A 154 -6.69 19.58 0.04
CA ASP A 154 -8.12 19.34 -0.09
C ASP A 154 -8.42 18.38 -1.25
N GLN A 155 -7.77 18.60 -2.40
CA GLN A 155 -7.87 17.68 -3.54
C GLN A 155 -7.34 16.28 -3.21
N PHE A 156 -6.20 16.17 -2.53
CA PHE A 156 -5.62 14.89 -2.15
C PHE A 156 -6.56 14.06 -1.25
N TRP A 157 -7.24 14.69 -0.29
CA TRP A 157 -8.19 13.99 0.58
C TRP A 157 -9.52 13.69 -0.12
N ALA A 158 -9.96 14.51 -1.07
CA ALA A 158 -11.11 14.17 -1.92
C ALA A 158 -10.80 12.95 -2.82
N GLU A 159 -9.61 12.90 -3.41
CA GLU A 159 -9.13 11.74 -4.18
C GLU A 159 -8.99 10.49 -3.30
N CYS A 160 -8.54 10.64 -2.05
CA CYS A 160 -8.53 9.57 -1.05
C CYS A 160 -9.93 8.97 -0.83
N ALA A 161 -10.95 9.82 -0.66
CA ALA A 161 -12.33 9.40 -0.48
C ALA A 161 -12.92 8.75 -1.73
N GLU A 162 -12.55 9.21 -2.93
CA GLU A 162 -12.97 8.58 -4.18
C GLU A 162 -12.39 7.16 -4.30
N ILE A 163 -11.09 6.99 -4.07
CA ILE A 163 -10.41 5.70 -4.17
C ILE A 163 -10.90 4.70 -3.11
N ALA A 164 -11.31 5.15 -1.93
CA ALA A 164 -11.86 4.29 -0.88
C ALA A 164 -13.06 3.44 -1.36
N LYS A 165 -13.80 3.92 -2.37
CA LYS A 165 -14.96 3.22 -2.95
C LYS A 165 -14.61 1.90 -3.66
N LEU A 166 -13.32 1.68 -3.97
CA LEU A 166 -12.80 0.42 -4.51
C LEU A 166 -12.68 -0.68 -3.44
N GLN A 167 -12.91 -0.36 -2.17
CA GLN A 167 -12.85 -1.31 -1.06
C GLN A 167 -14.22 -1.40 -0.37
N THR A 168 -14.35 -2.29 0.61
CA THR A 168 -15.59 -2.47 1.40
C THR A 168 -15.84 -1.33 2.41
N ILE A 169 -15.12 -0.21 2.26
CA ILE A 169 -15.19 0.96 3.12
C ILE A 169 -16.53 1.66 2.89
N ASP A 170 -17.15 2.13 3.97
CA ASP A 170 -18.22 3.10 3.88
C ASP A 170 -17.63 4.47 3.50
N PRO A 171 -17.91 5.02 2.31
CA PRO A 171 -17.34 6.28 1.88
C PRO A 171 -17.68 7.46 2.81
N ALA A 172 -18.78 7.38 3.57
CA ALA A 172 -19.18 8.43 4.51
C ALA A 172 -18.26 8.52 5.74
N GLU A 173 -17.55 7.43 6.07
CA GLU A 173 -16.62 7.35 7.21
C GLU A 173 -15.19 7.77 6.83
N VAL A 174 -14.92 8.04 5.54
CA VAL A 174 -13.58 8.43 5.09
C VAL A 174 -13.31 9.88 5.48
N PRO A 175 -12.25 10.17 6.26
CA PRO A 175 -11.89 11.54 6.62
C PRO A 175 -11.63 12.41 5.38
N ALA A 176 -12.28 13.57 5.31
CA ALA A 176 -12.25 14.46 4.16
C ALA A 176 -11.12 15.51 4.19
N ASN A 177 -10.41 15.63 5.32
CA ASN A 177 -9.32 16.58 5.49
C ASN A 177 -8.37 16.14 6.62
N ARG A 178 -7.24 16.84 6.77
CA ARG A 178 -6.24 16.51 7.80
C ARG A 178 -6.78 16.58 9.22
N ALA A 179 -7.65 17.53 9.55
CA ALA A 179 -8.20 17.61 10.91
C ALA A 179 -9.01 16.35 11.26
N GLU A 180 -9.83 15.88 10.31
CA GLU A 180 -10.59 14.64 10.46
C GLU A 180 -9.70 13.40 10.47
N VAL A 181 -8.62 13.36 9.67
CA VAL A 181 -7.64 12.26 9.71
C VAL A 181 -6.98 12.17 11.08
N HIS A 182 -6.62 13.33 11.66
CA HIS A 182 -6.06 13.37 13.02
C HIS A 182 -7.08 12.90 14.06
N ARG A 183 -8.34 13.33 13.95
CA ARG A 183 -9.42 12.86 14.83
C ARG A 183 -9.61 11.34 14.72
N TYR A 184 -9.68 10.82 13.50
CA TYR A 184 -9.78 9.39 13.22
C TYR A 184 -8.66 8.58 13.91
N PHE A 185 -7.41 9.06 13.83
CA PHE A 185 -6.29 8.38 14.50
C PHE A 185 -6.38 8.42 16.03
N GLU A 186 -6.82 9.53 16.63
CA GLU A 186 -7.02 9.60 18.09
C GLU A 186 -8.19 8.73 18.55
N GLU A 187 -9.26 8.62 17.76
CA GLU A 187 -10.38 7.71 18.02
C GLU A 187 -10.00 6.24 17.87
N TRP A 188 -9.10 5.91 16.92
CA TRP A 188 -8.59 4.56 16.74
C TRP A 188 -7.56 4.18 17.81
N ARG A 189 -6.85 5.16 18.37
CA ARG A 189 -5.71 4.97 19.28
C ARG A 189 -5.98 4.01 20.45
N PRO A 190 -7.13 4.04 21.14
CA PRO A 190 -7.41 3.10 22.24
C PRO A 190 -7.48 1.62 21.81
N ARG A 191 -7.64 1.35 20.51
CA ARG A 191 -7.69 -0.01 19.94
C ARG A 191 -6.30 -0.56 19.63
N LEU A 192 -5.27 0.29 19.63
CA LEU A 192 -3.92 -0.12 19.25
C LEU A 192 -3.30 -1.03 20.31
N ALA A 193 -2.61 -2.07 19.87
CA ALA A 193 -1.93 -3.03 20.73
C ALA A 193 -0.43 -3.12 20.39
N ALA A 194 0.40 -3.13 21.43
CA ALA A 194 1.82 -3.47 21.33
C ALA A 194 2.02 -4.99 21.46
N SER A 195 1.30 -5.77 20.66
CA SER A 195 1.36 -7.24 20.74
C SER A 195 2.71 -7.78 20.28
N GLU A 196 3.06 -8.99 20.71
CA GLU A 196 4.27 -9.68 20.23
C GLU A 196 4.28 -9.80 18.70
N ALA A 197 3.13 -10.15 18.11
CA ALA A 197 2.95 -10.22 16.67
C ALA A 197 3.19 -8.87 15.98
N ALA A 198 2.70 -7.77 16.56
CA ALA A 198 2.91 -6.42 16.01
C ALA A 198 4.40 -6.05 16.04
N GLN A 199 5.06 -6.21 17.19
CA GLN A 199 6.47 -5.87 17.36
C GLN A 199 7.37 -6.73 16.45
N ASP A 200 7.15 -8.03 16.43
CA ASP A 200 7.86 -8.98 15.58
C ASP A 200 7.74 -8.61 14.10
N MET A 201 6.54 -8.28 13.63
CA MET A 201 6.34 -7.88 12.24
C MET A 201 6.98 -6.53 11.92
N ILE A 202 6.88 -5.55 12.82
CA ILE A 202 7.55 -4.26 12.65
C ILE A 202 9.06 -4.45 12.57
N HIS A 203 9.66 -5.24 13.47
CA HIS A 203 11.09 -5.52 13.44
C HIS A 203 11.52 -6.32 12.20
N PHE A 204 10.65 -7.15 11.64
CA PHE A 204 10.89 -7.86 10.38
C PHE A 204 10.88 -6.92 9.17
N ILE A 205 9.93 -5.97 9.10
CA ILE A 205 9.75 -5.07 7.96
C ILE A 205 10.71 -3.88 7.99
N MET A 206 10.94 -3.30 9.17
CA MET A 206 11.66 -2.04 9.35
C MET A 206 13.09 -2.00 8.76
N PRO A 207 13.86 -3.10 8.67
CA PRO A 207 15.13 -3.12 7.95
C PRO A 207 15.03 -2.86 6.44
N LEU A 208 13.82 -2.89 5.86
CA LEU A 208 13.48 -2.68 4.44
C LEU A 208 14.06 -3.71 3.46
N SER A 209 14.95 -4.59 3.91
CA SER A 209 15.54 -5.67 3.10
C SER A 209 14.52 -6.68 2.60
N VAL A 210 13.35 -6.75 3.24
CA VAL A 210 12.21 -7.61 2.85
C VAL A 210 11.64 -7.27 1.47
N ALA A 211 11.84 -6.04 1.00
CA ALA A 211 11.41 -5.60 -0.32
C ALA A 211 12.42 -5.95 -1.43
N LEU A 212 13.65 -6.39 -1.08
CA LEU A 212 14.65 -6.76 -2.07
C LEU A 212 14.35 -8.13 -2.68
N PRO A 213 14.66 -8.35 -3.98
CA PRO A 213 14.51 -9.64 -4.61
C PRO A 213 15.29 -10.75 -3.88
N PRO A 214 14.70 -11.94 -3.65
CA PRO A 214 15.39 -13.06 -3.02
C PRO A 214 16.66 -13.46 -3.79
N SER A 215 16.59 -13.40 -5.13
CA SER A 215 17.67 -13.72 -6.07
C SER A 215 18.83 -12.73 -6.09
N MET A 216 18.71 -11.58 -5.42
CA MET A 216 19.78 -10.58 -5.41
C MET A 216 21.03 -11.12 -4.68
N PRO A 217 22.23 -11.06 -5.32
CA PRO A 217 23.50 -11.46 -4.71
C PRO A 217 23.77 -10.78 -3.37
N GLY A 218 24.33 -11.54 -2.41
CA GLY A 218 24.56 -11.04 -1.04
C GLY A 218 25.46 -9.81 -0.95
N TRP A 219 26.43 -9.66 -1.87
CA TRP A 219 27.28 -8.48 -1.92
C TRP A 219 26.50 -7.20 -2.30
N GLN A 220 25.49 -7.31 -3.17
CA GLN A 220 24.62 -6.18 -3.53
C GLN A 220 23.74 -5.78 -2.35
N LYS A 221 23.17 -6.77 -1.63
CA LYS A 221 22.41 -6.53 -0.39
C LYS A 221 23.27 -5.78 0.65
N LYS A 222 24.53 -6.20 0.81
CA LYS A 222 25.50 -5.52 1.70
C LYS A 222 25.83 -4.10 1.23
N ALA A 223 26.00 -3.89 -0.08
CA ALA A 223 26.26 -2.57 -0.63
C ALA A 223 25.08 -1.59 -0.42
N LEU A 224 23.84 -2.09 -0.47
CA LEU A 224 22.63 -1.29 -0.23
C LEU A 224 22.29 -1.09 1.25
N ALA A 225 22.89 -1.87 2.15
CA ALA A 225 22.57 -1.86 3.58
C ALA A 225 22.67 -0.48 4.25
N PRO A 226 23.70 0.37 3.97
CA PRO A 226 23.77 1.72 4.55
C PRO A 226 22.60 2.61 4.12
N ALA A 227 22.19 2.54 2.85
CA ALA A 227 21.05 3.30 2.34
C ALA A 227 19.74 2.81 2.96
N MET A 228 19.52 1.50 3.04
CA MET A 228 18.33 0.93 3.69
C MET A 228 18.28 1.27 5.19
N TRP A 229 19.42 1.22 5.88
CA TRP A 229 19.51 1.64 7.27
C TRP A 229 19.11 3.10 7.43
N LEU A 230 19.65 4.01 6.60
CA LEU A 230 19.30 5.42 6.63
C LEU A 230 17.79 5.62 6.39
N MET A 231 17.23 4.94 5.39
CA MET A 231 15.80 4.96 5.07
C MET A 231 14.93 4.47 6.23
N SER A 232 15.30 3.35 6.84
CA SER A 232 14.66 2.79 8.03
C SER A 232 14.63 3.81 9.17
N LYS A 233 15.77 4.47 9.48
CA LYS A 233 15.80 5.54 10.49
C LYS A 233 14.95 6.74 10.11
N GLY A 234 14.82 7.02 8.81
CA GLY A 234 13.88 8.00 8.26
C GLY A 234 12.45 7.67 8.66
N VAL A 235 11.99 6.44 8.36
CA VAL A 235 10.64 5.95 8.73
C VAL A 235 10.39 6.10 10.23
N ILE A 236 11.30 5.61 11.08
CA ILE A 236 11.19 5.71 12.54
C ILE A 236 11.07 7.18 12.99
N SER A 237 11.78 8.11 12.34
CA SER A 237 11.72 9.54 12.67
C SER A 237 10.34 10.18 12.45
N THR A 238 9.46 9.52 11.68
CA THR A 238 8.07 9.97 11.43
C THR A 238 7.08 9.54 12.51
N TYR A 239 7.46 8.58 13.36
CA TYR A 239 6.58 8.01 14.37
C TYR A 239 6.42 8.96 15.56
N PRO A 240 5.19 9.12 16.08
CA PRO A 240 4.97 9.62 17.44
C PRO A 240 5.72 8.77 18.46
N ARG A 241 6.12 9.37 19.59
CA ARG A 241 6.90 8.68 20.62
C ARG A 241 6.22 7.43 21.14
N TYR A 242 4.91 7.50 21.43
CA TYR A 242 4.17 6.34 21.95
C TYR A 242 4.18 5.15 20.98
N MET A 243 4.10 5.37 19.66
CA MET A 243 4.20 4.28 18.68
C MET A 243 5.62 3.69 18.63
N ARG A 244 6.67 4.50 18.83
CA ARG A 244 8.03 3.97 18.95
C ARG A 244 8.17 3.10 20.19
N ASP A 245 7.59 3.53 21.31
CA ASP A 245 7.60 2.78 22.56
C ASP A 245 6.82 1.46 22.40
N MET A 246 5.64 1.49 21.77
CA MET A 246 4.83 0.30 21.45
C MET A 246 5.56 -0.69 20.52
N ALA A 247 6.32 -0.19 19.55
CA ALA A 247 7.11 -1.02 18.64
C ALA A 247 8.49 -1.41 19.19
N ASN A 248 8.83 -1.02 20.43
CA ASN A 248 10.16 -1.21 21.01
C ASN A 248 11.30 -0.66 20.11
N LEU A 249 11.06 0.47 19.45
CA LEU A 249 12.01 1.14 18.57
C LEU A 249 12.73 2.27 19.30
N ARG A 250 14.05 2.14 19.47
CA ARG A 250 14.89 3.15 20.12
C ARG A 250 15.58 4.03 19.08
N GLN A 251 15.26 5.32 19.09
CA GLN A 251 15.91 6.34 18.26
C GLN A 251 15.88 7.71 18.93
N GLY A 252 17.06 8.32 19.11
CA GLY A 252 17.20 9.64 19.73
C GLY A 252 16.98 10.80 18.76
N ARG A 253 16.78 12.00 19.30
CA ARG A 253 16.50 13.23 18.52
C ARG A 253 17.60 13.62 17.53
N VAL A 254 18.87 13.38 17.88
CA VAL A 254 20.01 13.65 16.99
C VAL A 254 19.95 12.73 15.78
N LEU A 255 19.70 11.44 16.00
CA LEU A 255 19.57 10.46 14.91
C LEU A 255 18.32 10.73 14.06
N ASP A 256 17.20 11.19 14.65
CA ASP A 256 16.04 11.67 13.89
C ASP A 256 16.43 12.79 12.92
N LEU A 257 17.19 13.80 13.39
CA LEU A 257 17.60 14.93 12.56
C LEU A 257 18.52 14.47 11.42
N VAL A 258 19.54 13.66 11.74
CA VAL A 258 20.46 13.11 10.73
C VAL A 258 19.71 12.27 9.71
N ALA A 259 18.80 11.41 10.15
CA ALA A 259 18.00 10.59 9.26
C ALA A 259 17.09 11.42 8.36
N ARG A 260 16.48 12.50 8.88
CA ARG A 260 15.62 13.40 8.07
C ARG A 260 16.40 14.11 6.98
N VAL A 261 17.53 14.73 7.33
CA VAL A 261 18.38 15.43 6.36
C VAL A 261 18.95 14.45 5.34
N GLY A 262 19.46 13.31 5.79
CA GLY A 262 20.02 12.28 4.91
C GLY A 262 18.99 11.69 3.96
N ASN A 263 17.79 11.37 4.43
CA ASN A 263 16.71 10.87 3.57
C ASN A 263 16.24 11.92 2.57
N LYS A 264 16.13 13.19 2.98
CA LYS A 264 15.76 14.27 2.06
C LYS A 264 16.78 14.40 0.92
N ALA A 265 18.07 14.36 1.24
CA ALA A 265 19.12 14.39 0.22
C ALA A 265 19.09 13.15 -0.70
N LEU A 266 18.92 11.96 -0.13
CA LEU A 266 18.83 10.71 -0.87
C LEU A 266 17.64 10.68 -1.84
N HIS A 267 16.46 11.13 -1.40
CA HIS A 267 15.26 11.12 -2.23
C HIS A 267 15.28 12.24 -3.28
N ALA A 268 15.87 13.40 -2.98
CA ALA A 268 16.11 14.43 -3.99
C ALA A 268 17.03 13.93 -5.13
N PHE A 269 17.98 13.04 -4.84
CA PHE A 269 18.78 12.38 -5.88
C PHE A 269 17.92 11.47 -6.78
N PHE A 270 17.06 10.63 -6.18
CA PHE A 270 16.16 9.76 -6.95
C PHE A 270 15.16 10.57 -7.77
N GLU A 271 14.62 11.66 -7.22
CA GLU A 271 13.67 12.53 -7.94
C GLU A 271 14.31 13.18 -9.17
N ARG A 272 15.57 13.63 -9.08
CA ARG A 272 16.29 14.28 -10.18
C ARG A 272 16.71 13.32 -11.30
N SER A 273 16.76 12.01 -11.06
CA SER A 273 17.24 11.02 -12.01
C SER A 273 16.16 10.02 -12.39
N MET A 274 15.56 10.19 -13.57
CA MET A 274 14.53 9.28 -14.11
C MET A 274 15.01 7.82 -14.14
N ASN A 275 16.26 7.58 -14.55
CA ASN A 275 16.86 6.25 -14.57
C ASN A 275 16.97 5.66 -13.16
N ALA A 276 17.41 6.45 -12.17
CA ALA A 276 17.52 5.97 -10.79
C ALA A 276 16.14 5.69 -10.18
N ARG A 277 15.16 6.56 -10.46
CA ARG A 277 13.76 6.41 -10.03
C ARG A 277 13.14 5.13 -10.57
N LEU A 278 13.25 4.90 -11.88
CA LEU A 278 12.71 3.70 -12.52
C LEU A 278 13.47 2.43 -12.10
N ALA A 279 14.80 2.48 -11.98
CA ALA A 279 15.57 1.34 -11.50
C ALA A 279 15.24 0.98 -10.05
N LEU A 280 15.01 1.98 -9.19
CA LEU A 280 14.55 1.75 -7.81
C LEU A 280 13.13 1.16 -7.78
N PHE A 281 12.23 1.67 -8.62
CA PHE A 281 10.86 1.18 -8.70
C PHE A 281 10.81 -0.27 -9.23
N ASP A 282 11.57 -0.57 -10.29
CA ASP A 282 11.72 -1.92 -10.85
C ASP A 282 12.34 -2.91 -9.85
N LEU A 283 13.33 -2.47 -9.09
CA LEU A 283 13.94 -3.28 -8.04
C LEU A 283 12.94 -3.70 -6.95
N LEU A 284 12.05 -2.79 -6.55
CA LEU A 284 11.15 -2.99 -5.41
C LEU A 284 9.80 -3.60 -5.81
N ALA A 285 9.32 -3.27 -7.01
CA ALA A 285 7.97 -3.62 -7.45
C ALA A 285 7.94 -3.89 -8.96
N PRO A 286 8.66 -4.91 -9.46
CA PRO A 286 8.73 -5.20 -10.90
C PRO A 286 7.33 -5.43 -11.49
N GLN A 287 6.43 -6.06 -10.73
CA GLN A 287 5.04 -6.31 -11.14
C GLN A 287 4.17 -5.05 -11.23
N ALA A 288 4.59 -3.94 -10.61
CA ALA A 288 3.88 -2.66 -10.68
C ALA A 288 4.41 -1.75 -11.79
N VAL A 289 5.55 -2.09 -12.41
CA VAL A 289 6.22 -1.27 -13.44
C VAL A 289 5.32 -1.10 -14.65
N GLU A 290 4.68 -2.17 -15.14
CA GLU A 290 3.78 -2.08 -16.30
C GLU A 290 2.61 -1.13 -16.07
N ILE A 291 2.20 -0.95 -14.81
CA ILE A 291 1.09 -0.08 -14.45
C ILE A 291 1.55 1.37 -14.24
N ALA A 292 2.62 1.58 -13.46
CA ALA A 292 3.05 2.92 -13.09
C ALA A 292 3.97 3.56 -14.15
N ALA A 293 4.71 2.79 -14.95
CA ALA A 293 5.67 3.33 -15.91
C ALA A 293 5.00 4.22 -16.97
N PRO A 294 3.85 3.88 -17.58
CA PRO A 294 3.14 4.78 -18.48
C PRO A 294 2.86 6.15 -17.86
N ALA A 295 2.36 6.18 -16.61
CA ALA A 295 2.11 7.41 -15.88
C ALA A 295 3.39 8.20 -15.59
N ILE A 296 4.45 7.54 -15.09
CA ILE A 296 5.75 8.17 -14.80
C ILE A 296 6.41 8.72 -16.07
N LEU A 297 6.28 8.00 -17.19
CA LEU A 297 6.83 8.38 -18.49
C LEU A 297 5.94 9.34 -19.27
N GLY A 298 4.76 9.70 -18.75
CA GLY A 298 3.79 10.57 -19.40
C GLY A 298 3.28 10.03 -20.74
N ILE A 299 3.11 8.71 -20.85
CA ILE A 299 2.49 8.07 -22.01
C ILE A 299 0.98 8.32 -21.90
N PRO A 300 0.34 9.00 -22.87
CA PRO A 300 -1.10 9.21 -22.82
C PRO A 300 -1.84 7.88 -22.99
N PRO A 301 -2.97 7.67 -22.30
CA PRO A 301 -3.81 6.50 -22.51
C PRO A 301 -4.48 6.54 -23.89
N ARG A 302 -5.08 5.43 -24.30
CA ARG A 302 -5.85 5.32 -25.55
C ARG A 302 -7.06 6.26 -25.54
N THR A 303 -7.68 6.46 -24.38
CA THR A 303 -8.77 7.42 -24.16
C THR A 303 -8.45 8.31 -22.96
N PRO A 304 -8.57 9.64 -23.04
CA PRO A 304 -8.23 10.54 -21.93
C PRO A 304 -9.30 10.61 -20.82
N ARG A 305 -10.12 9.55 -20.65
CA ARG A 305 -11.22 9.53 -19.68
C ARG A 305 -10.69 9.26 -18.27
N VAL A 306 -11.19 10.02 -17.30
CA VAL A 306 -11.12 9.72 -15.87
C VAL A 306 -12.53 9.33 -15.44
N TRP A 307 -12.66 8.25 -14.69
CA TRP A 307 -13.93 7.70 -14.24
C TRP A 307 -14.19 8.00 -12.78
N GLY A 308 -15.46 8.17 -12.40
CA GLY A 308 -15.86 7.92 -11.01
C GLY A 308 -15.81 6.41 -10.70
N VAL A 309 -15.45 6.03 -9.47
CA VAL A 309 -15.35 4.61 -9.09
C VAL A 309 -16.69 3.89 -9.24
N ARG A 310 -17.78 4.51 -8.75
CA ARG A 310 -19.13 3.92 -8.86
C ARG A 310 -19.61 3.87 -10.31
N GLU A 311 -19.32 4.92 -11.08
CA GLU A 311 -19.64 4.98 -12.51
C GLU A 311 -18.95 3.84 -13.28
N ALA A 312 -17.65 3.60 -13.04
CA ALA A 312 -16.93 2.50 -13.68
C ALA A 312 -17.45 1.14 -13.24
N GLN A 313 -17.71 0.95 -11.94
CA GLN A 313 -18.25 -0.31 -11.41
C GLN A 313 -19.57 -0.66 -12.09
N GLU A 314 -20.51 0.29 -12.16
CA GLU A 314 -21.77 0.12 -12.87
C GLU A 314 -21.54 -0.19 -14.36
N HIS A 315 -20.68 0.60 -15.02
CA HIS A 315 -20.42 0.46 -16.46
C HIS A 315 -19.81 -0.89 -16.84
N PHE A 316 -18.86 -1.39 -16.04
CA PHE A 316 -18.16 -2.65 -16.30
C PHE A 316 -18.81 -3.87 -15.61
N GLY A 317 -19.92 -3.68 -14.89
CA GLY A 317 -20.67 -4.77 -14.25
C GLY A 317 -20.03 -5.35 -12.99
N PHE A 318 -19.33 -4.53 -12.21
CA PHE A 318 -18.79 -4.90 -10.90
C PHE A 318 -19.71 -4.43 -9.77
N ALA A 319 -19.96 -5.30 -8.80
CA ALA A 319 -20.74 -4.93 -7.63
C ALA A 319 -19.98 -3.91 -6.75
N ILE A 320 -20.73 -3.18 -5.91
CA ILE A 320 -20.13 -2.40 -4.82
C ILE A 320 -19.36 -3.38 -3.92
N PRO A 321 -18.08 -3.13 -3.56
CA PRO A 321 -17.26 -4.13 -2.87
C PRO A 321 -17.86 -4.61 -1.55
N ALA A 322 -18.54 -3.73 -0.80
CA ALA A 322 -19.23 -4.08 0.45
C ALA A 322 -20.35 -5.11 0.24
N GLU A 323 -20.95 -5.11 -0.95
CA GLU A 323 -22.04 -5.99 -1.40
C GLU A 323 -21.53 -7.17 -2.24
N ALA A 324 -20.25 -7.18 -2.60
CA ALA A 324 -19.68 -8.21 -3.46
C ALA A 324 -19.45 -9.51 -2.68
N HIS A 325 -19.70 -10.63 -3.37
CA HIS A 325 -19.36 -12.00 -2.94
C HIS A 325 -19.89 -12.37 -1.54
N HIS A 326 -21.11 -11.93 -1.21
CA HIS A 326 -21.75 -12.21 0.09
C HIS A 326 -21.74 -13.70 0.42
N ASP A 327 -22.14 -14.56 -0.51
CA ASP A 327 -22.22 -16.01 -0.31
C ASP A 327 -20.87 -16.61 0.12
N ILE A 328 -19.78 -16.21 -0.54
CA ILE A 328 -18.42 -16.68 -0.20
C ILE A 328 -18.03 -16.18 1.19
N ARG A 329 -18.28 -14.90 1.48
CA ARG A 329 -17.91 -14.29 2.77
C ARG A 329 -18.68 -14.92 3.93
N GLU A 330 -19.98 -15.12 3.79
CA GLU A 330 -20.80 -15.77 4.80
C GLU A 330 -20.39 -17.22 5.01
N LYS A 331 -20.09 -17.96 3.94
CA LYS A 331 -19.58 -19.33 4.03
C LYS A 331 -18.26 -19.40 4.81
N GLN A 332 -17.33 -18.45 4.61
CA GLN A 332 -16.09 -18.40 5.39
C GLN A 332 -16.34 -18.07 6.86
N ARG A 333 -17.24 -17.11 7.14
CA ARG A 333 -17.64 -16.76 8.50
C ARG A 333 -18.28 -17.93 9.23
N ASP A 334 -19.20 -18.65 8.60
CA ASP A 334 -19.86 -19.83 9.17
C ASP A 334 -18.84 -20.93 9.50
N ARG A 335 -17.92 -21.22 8.57
CA ARG A 335 -16.82 -22.18 8.79
C ARG A 335 -15.99 -21.85 10.03
N VAL A 336 -15.60 -20.58 10.17
CA VAL A 336 -14.70 -20.16 11.25
C VAL A 336 -15.44 -20.01 12.58
N PHE A 337 -16.56 -19.31 12.61
CA PHE A 337 -17.23 -18.91 13.85
C PHE A 337 -18.25 -19.93 14.36
N ASN A 338 -18.91 -20.68 13.48
CA ASN A 338 -19.93 -21.66 13.88
C ASN A 338 -19.38 -23.09 13.89
N GLN A 339 -18.59 -23.46 12.89
CA GLN A 339 -18.06 -24.82 12.76
C GLN A 339 -16.68 -25.01 13.43
N GLY A 340 -15.98 -23.93 13.77
CA GLY A 340 -14.65 -23.98 14.39
C GLY A 340 -13.55 -24.54 13.48
N VAL A 341 -13.74 -24.50 12.16
CA VAL A 341 -12.76 -24.98 11.17
C VAL A 341 -12.08 -23.81 10.47
N LYS A 342 -10.86 -24.06 9.94
CA LYS A 342 -10.11 -23.05 9.20
C LYS A 342 -10.87 -22.57 7.96
N PRO A 343 -10.70 -21.28 7.56
CA PRO A 343 -11.25 -20.77 6.31
C PRO A 343 -10.68 -21.57 5.14
N SER A 344 -11.49 -21.77 4.10
CA SER A 344 -11.10 -22.52 2.91
C SER A 344 -10.32 -21.65 1.91
N ASP A 345 -9.66 -22.30 0.95
CA ASP A 345 -8.95 -21.65 -0.15
C ASP A 345 -9.86 -21.28 -1.33
N GLU A 346 -11.18 -21.44 -1.21
CA GLU A 346 -12.13 -21.29 -2.33
C GLU A 346 -12.03 -19.92 -3.02
N GLY A 347 -12.10 -18.82 -2.25
CA GLY A 347 -11.95 -17.47 -2.81
C GLY A 347 -10.56 -17.20 -3.40
N LEU A 348 -9.53 -17.91 -2.92
CA LEU A 348 -8.19 -17.85 -3.50
C LEU A 348 -8.15 -18.56 -4.85
N VAL A 349 -8.65 -19.80 -4.93
CA VAL A 349 -8.64 -20.60 -6.16
C VAL A 349 -9.46 -19.93 -7.26
N GLU A 350 -10.62 -19.36 -6.91
CA GLU A 350 -11.45 -18.62 -7.87
C GLU A 350 -10.74 -17.34 -8.36
N SER A 351 -10.00 -16.67 -7.48
CA SER A 351 -9.21 -15.48 -7.85
C SER A 351 -8.08 -15.81 -8.84
N GLU A 352 -7.46 -16.99 -8.76
CA GLU A 352 -6.33 -17.36 -9.61
C GLU A 352 -6.68 -17.38 -11.11
N GLN A 353 -7.94 -17.66 -11.45
CA GLN A 353 -8.44 -17.59 -12.82
C GLN A 353 -8.41 -16.17 -13.41
N HIS A 354 -8.41 -15.15 -12.55
CA HIS A 354 -8.54 -13.74 -12.92
C HIS A 354 -7.23 -12.95 -12.76
N ILE A 355 -6.35 -13.37 -11.84
CA ILE A 355 -5.10 -12.66 -11.52
C ILE A 355 -3.83 -13.53 -11.68
N GLY A 356 -3.95 -14.78 -12.13
CA GLY A 356 -2.84 -15.74 -12.25
C GLY A 356 -2.62 -16.56 -10.97
N THR A 357 -1.85 -17.66 -11.07
CA THR A 357 -1.59 -18.59 -9.95
C THR A 357 -0.86 -17.92 -8.78
N MET A 358 -1.34 -18.13 -7.56
CA MET A 358 -0.67 -17.61 -6.35
C MET A 358 0.54 -18.44 -5.92
N GLN A 359 0.79 -19.58 -6.57
CA GLN A 359 1.90 -20.48 -6.25
C GLN A 359 3.20 -20.17 -7.00
N THR A 360 3.15 -19.47 -8.15
CA THR A 360 4.30 -19.30 -9.04
C THR A 360 4.43 -17.85 -9.51
N ALA A 361 4.98 -16.98 -8.66
CA ALA A 361 5.62 -15.71 -9.02
C ALA A 361 6.51 -15.19 -7.88
#